data_AF-A0A920ILL9-F1
#
_entry.id   AF-A0A920ILL9-F1
#
_cell.length_a   1.000
_cell.length_b   1.000
_cell.length_c   1.000
_cell.angle_alpha   90.00
_cell.angle_beta   90.00
_cell.angle_gamma   90.00
#
_symmetry.space_group_name_H-M   'P 1'
#
loop_
_entity.id
_entity.type
_entity.pdbx_description
1 polymer ?
#
loop_
_entity_poly.entity_id
_entity_poly.type
_entity_poly.pdbx_seq_one_letter_code
_entity_poly.pdbx_strand_id
1 'polypeptide(L)' 'MFQWDQPGAFGHGGAGGSLGFGDPDNHVSIGFVMNQMHPGITAWETATTFIEKVYESK' A
#
# COMPACT_ATOMS: atom_id res chain seq x y z
N MET A 1 3.66 -11.09 4.91
CA MET A 1 4.39 -10.96 3.64
C MET A 1 3.38 -10.43 2.64
N PHE A 2 3.64 -9.23 2.11
CA PHE A 2 2.62 -8.38 1.51
C PHE A 2 2.28 -8.79 0.08
N GLN A 3 1.01 -8.73 -0.28
CA GLN A 3 0.46 -9.12 -1.60
C GLN A 3 0.93 -8.21 -2.77
N TRP A 4 1.68 -7.12 -2.49
CA TRP A 4 2.16 -6.10 -3.45
C TRP A 4 3.66 -6.20 -3.77
N ASP A 5 4.32 -7.29 -3.37
CA ASP A 5 5.74 -7.51 -3.59
C ASP A 5 6.00 -7.84 -5.07
N GLN A 6 5.69 -6.87 -5.95
CA GLN A 6 6.14 -6.89 -7.33
C GLN A 6 7.67 -6.80 -7.31
N PRO A 7 8.39 -7.56 -8.17
CA PRO A 7 9.83 -7.44 -8.26
C PRO A 7 10.26 -5.98 -8.42
N GLY A 8 11.07 -5.47 -7.49
CA GLY A 8 11.57 -4.08 -7.54
C GLY A 8 10.67 -3.02 -6.88
N ALA A 9 9.46 -3.35 -6.43
CA ALA A 9 8.66 -2.46 -5.61
C ALA A 9 9.24 -2.34 -4.18
N PHE A 10 9.08 -1.16 -3.56
CA PHE A 10 9.58 -0.89 -2.21
C PHE A 10 8.66 0.06 -1.45
N GLY A 11 8.59 -0.09 -0.12
CA GLY A 11 7.71 0.74 0.70
C GLY A 11 7.68 0.36 2.17
N HIS A 12 6.78 1.00 2.91
CA HIS A 12 6.57 0.75 4.33
C HIS A 12 5.10 0.96 4.71
N GLY A 13 4.53 -0.01 5.43
CA GLY A 13 3.25 0.17 6.11
C GLY A 13 3.47 0.73 7.51
N GLY A 14 2.64 1.67 7.94
CA GLY A 14 2.66 2.23 9.29
C GLY A 14 1.64 1.59 10.21
N ALA A 15 1.90 1.64 11.51
CA ALA A 15 0.95 1.21 12.53
C ALA A 15 -0.39 1.95 12.39
N GLY A 16 -1.49 1.24 12.57
CA GLY A 16 -2.83 1.79 12.37
C GLY A 16 -3.36 1.70 10.94
N GLY A 17 -2.54 1.31 9.96
CA GLY A 17 -3.00 0.95 8.62
C GLY A 17 -2.47 1.80 7.46
N SER A 18 -1.63 2.81 7.73
CA SER A 18 -1.07 3.67 6.68
C SER A 18 -0.08 2.92 5.80
N LEU A 19 0.17 3.44 4.60
CA LEU A 19 1.05 2.79 3.63
C LEU A 19 1.67 3.82 2.68
N GLY A 20 2.97 3.70 2.44
CA GLY A 20 3.65 4.36 1.33
C GLY A 20 4.48 3.35 0.55
N PHE A 21 4.41 3.35 -0.78
CA PHE A 21 5.28 2.52 -1.62
C PHE A 21 5.50 3.13 -3.01
N GLY A 22 6.54 2.65 -3.68
CA GLY A 22 6.83 2.93 -5.09
C GLY A 22 7.11 1.63 -5.86
N ASP A 23 6.64 1.59 -7.10
CA ASP A 23 6.85 0.53 -8.07
C ASP A 23 7.45 1.16 -9.34
N PRO A 24 8.79 1.10 -9.50
CA PRO A 24 9.48 1.68 -10.65
C PRO A 24 9.09 1.06 -11.99
N ASP A 25 8.84 -0.25 -12.01
CA ASP A 25 8.53 -1.01 -13.22
C ASP A 25 7.15 -0.61 -13.77
N ASN A 26 6.21 -0.31 -12.88
CA ASN A 26 4.90 0.19 -13.25
C ASN A 26 4.79 1.72 -13.30
N HIS A 27 5.85 2.46 -12.95
CA HIS A 27 5.84 3.92 -12.84
C HIS A 27 4.71 4.44 -11.93
N VAL A 28 4.44 3.73 -10.82
CA VAL A 28 3.38 4.07 -9.86
C VAL A 28 4.00 4.36 -8.49
N SER A 29 3.49 5.38 -7.81
CA SER A 29 3.78 5.63 -6.40
C SER A 29 2.49 5.97 -5.66
N ILE A 30 2.33 5.43 -4.46
CA ILE A 30 1.10 5.57 -3.67
C ILE A 30 1.45 5.93 -2.23
N GLY A 31 0.71 6.91 -1.70
CA GLY A 31 0.63 7.21 -0.28
C GLY A 31 -0.82 7.13 0.19
N PHE A 32 -1.08 6.29 1.18
CA PHE A 32 -2.39 6.10 1.78
C PHE A 32 -2.33 6.44 3.28
N VAL A 33 -3.18 7.38 3.68
CA VAL A 33 -3.25 7.91 5.05
C VAL A 33 -4.69 7.88 5.55
N MET A 34 -4.88 7.58 6.83
CA MET A 34 -6.16 7.56 7.51
C MET A 34 -6.03 8.11 8.93
N ASN A 35 -7.17 8.51 9.51
CA ASN A 35 -7.27 8.97 10.90
C ASN A 35 -7.93 7.93 11.82
N GLN A 36 -8.64 6.94 11.28
CA GLN A 36 -9.16 5.81 12.04
C GLN A 36 -8.15 4.66 12.02
N MET A 37 -7.45 4.47 13.13
CA MET A 37 -6.46 3.40 13.26
C MET A 37 -7.12 2.04 13.42
N HIS A 38 -6.55 1.03 12.77
CA HIS A 38 -6.91 -0.37 12.92
C HIS A 38 -5.85 -1.16 13.70
N PRO A 39 -6.18 -2.35 14.25
CA PRO A 39 -5.18 -3.20 14.90
C PRO A 39 -4.07 -3.62 13.92
N GLY A 40 -2.80 -3.49 14.32
CA GLY A 40 -1.66 -3.95 13.51
C GLY A 40 -0.56 -2.90 13.35
N ILE A 41 0.61 -3.38 12.93
CA ILE A 41 1.84 -2.57 12.79
C ILE A 41 2.17 -2.20 11.34
N THR A 42 1.24 -2.45 10.42
CA THR A 42 1.44 -2.26 8.99
C THR A 42 0.12 -1.91 8.29
N ALA A 43 0.14 -1.86 6.96
CA ALA A 43 -1.01 -1.54 6.11
C ALA A 43 -2.26 -2.35 6.46
N TRP A 44 -3.44 -1.71 6.36
CA TRP A 44 -4.74 -2.32 6.62
C TRP A 44 -5.51 -2.61 5.33
N GLU A 45 -6.62 -3.35 5.44
CA GLU A 45 -7.44 -3.83 4.31
C GLU A 45 -7.85 -2.71 3.34
N THR A 46 -8.15 -1.52 3.85
CA THR A 46 -8.53 -0.37 3.02
C THR A 46 -7.37 0.14 2.17
N ALA A 47 -6.15 0.17 2.73
CA ALA A 47 -4.95 0.57 2.02
C ALA A 47 -4.64 -0.41 0.89
N THR A 48 -4.78 -1.71 1.18
CA THR A 48 -4.52 -2.79 0.23
C THR A 48 -5.54 -2.81 -0.90
N THR A 49 -6.83 -2.73 -0.60
CA THR A 49 -7.88 -2.70 -1.63
C THR A 49 -7.80 -1.43 -2.47
N PHE A 50 -7.44 -0.29 -1.90
CA PHE A 50 -7.16 0.93 -2.67
C PHE A 50 -6.07 0.67 -3.73
N ILE A 51 -4.98 0.01 -3.35
CA ILE A 51 -3.88 -0.30 -4.27
C ILE A 51 -4.35 -1.24 -5.39
N GLU A 52 -5.07 -2.32 -5.06
CA GLU A 52 -5.66 -3.23 -6.08
C GLU A 52 -6.43 -2.44 -7.12
N LYS A 53 -7.29 -1.52 -6.67
CA LYS A 53 -8.11 -0.69 -7.57
C LYS A 53 -7.31 0.29 -8.40
N VAL A 54 -6.21 0.84 -7.88
CA VAL A 54 -5.31 1.66 -8.70
C VAL A 54 -4.70 0.82 -9.82
N TYR A 55 -4.21 -0.39 -9.52
CA TYR A 55 -3.62 -1.26 -10.55
C TYR A 55 -4.66 -1.78 -11.56
N GLU A 56 -5.91 -2.01 -11.17
CA GLU A 56 -7.01 -2.35 -12.10
C GLU A 56 -7.39 -1.18 -13.04
N SER A 57 -7.13 0.07 -12.61
CA SER A 57 -7.53 1.28 -13.35
C SER A 57 -6.46 1.80 -14.32
N LYS A 58 -5.29 1.16 -14.34
CA LYS A 58 -4.16 1.49 -15.22
C LYS A 58 -4.36 0.85 -16.60
#